data_AF-A0A0K8Q047-F1
#
_entry.id   AF-A0A0K8Q047-F1
#
_cell.length_a   1.000
_cell.length_b   1.000
_cell.length_c   1.000
_cell.angle_alpha   90.00
_cell.angle_beta   90.00
_cell.angle_gamma   90.00
#
_symmetry.space_group_name_H-M   'P 1'
#
loop_
_entity.id
_entity.type
_entity.pdbx_description
1 polymer ?
#
loop_
_entity_poly.entity_id
_entity_poly.type
_entity_poly.pdbx_seq_one_letter_code
_entity_poly.pdbx_strand_id
1 'polypeptide(L)'
;MFRPPDVVVLTSENPSNTPTNLWRFRGAHQVPFDSLCHGLFVVGSGRFAFLSPALEETNRGRKLRYDPTVMVPADARAHAAAEYLNDARSDAFAFRWSEPDSILVIDNRSVLHGRAALAEGDMGRQLTRHAFYLPEES
;
A
#
# COMPACT_ATOMS: atom_id res chain seq x y z
N MET A 1 -14.29 -5.03 -12.66
CA MET A 1 -13.11 -4.24 -12.21
C MET A 1 -13.18 -4.15 -10.69
N PHE A 2 -12.21 -4.71 -9.96
CA PHE A 2 -12.19 -4.59 -8.49
C PHE A 2 -11.56 -3.25 -8.13
N ARG A 3 -12.36 -2.32 -7.61
CA ARG A 3 -11.85 -1.05 -7.04
C ARG A 3 -11.21 -1.36 -5.68
N PRO A 4 -9.99 -0.88 -5.38
CA PRO A 4 -9.42 -1.00 -4.05
C PRO A 4 -10.25 -0.19 -3.04
N PRO A 5 -10.28 -0.57 -1.75
CA PRO A 5 -10.96 0.23 -0.73
C PRO A 5 -10.31 1.61 -0.62
N ASP A 6 -11.10 2.60 -0.22
CA ASP A 6 -10.62 3.96 -0.01
C ASP A 6 -10.03 4.12 1.39
N VAL A 7 -10.62 3.42 2.37
CA VAL A 7 -10.13 3.36 3.74
C VAL A 7 -10.00 1.90 4.17
N VAL A 8 -8.89 1.58 4.82
CA VAL A 8 -8.68 0.31 5.51
C VAL A 8 -8.62 0.59 7.00
N VAL A 9 -9.45 -0.09 7.77
CA VAL A 9 -9.39 -0.05 9.24
C VAL A 9 -8.89 -1.39 9.73
N LEU A 10 -7.84 -1.37 10.52
CA LEU A 10 -7.31 -2.53 11.23
C LEU A 10 -7.64 -2.36 12.71
N THR A 11 -8.15 -3.41 13.34
CA THR A 11 -8.38 -3.45 14.79
C THR A 11 -7.65 -4.63 15.41
N SER A 12 -7.23 -4.45 16.66
CA SER A 12 -6.56 -5.49 17.46
C SER A 12 -7.16 -5.48 18.85
N GLU A 13 -7.79 -6.58 19.26
CA GLU A 13 -8.28 -6.73 20.65
C GLU A 13 -7.12 -6.87 21.63
N ASN A 14 -6.04 -7.52 21.20
CA ASN A 14 -4.84 -7.75 22.01
C ASN A 14 -3.61 -7.05 21.43
N PRO A 15 -2.60 -6.69 22.24
CA PRO A 15 -1.32 -6.23 21.74
C PRO A 15 -0.64 -7.24 20.80
N SER A 16 0.19 -6.75 19.88
CA SER A 16 0.90 -7.56 18.88
C SER A 16 2.33 -7.07 18.70
N ASN A 17 3.29 -8.01 18.69
CA ASN A 17 4.71 -7.71 18.50
C ASN A 17 5.06 -7.37 17.04
N THR A 18 4.28 -7.86 16.06
CA THR A 18 4.47 -7.47 14.66
C THR A 18 3.81 -6.11 14.37
N PRO A 19 4.60 -5.08 13.98
CA PRO A 19 4.05 -3.78 13.62
C PRO A 19 3.37 -3.81 12.24
N THR A 20 2.53 -2.82 12.01
CA THR A 20 2.05 -2.47 10.65
C THR A 20 2.93 -1.34 10.12
N ASN A 21 3.61 -1.59 9.00
CA ASN A 21 4.44 -0.59 8.36
C ASN A 21 3.56 0.30 7.46
N LEU A 22 3.71 1.60 7.61
CA LEU A 22 2.95 2.62 6.90
C LEU A 22 3.92 3.55 6.19
N TRP A 23 3.76 3.69 4.89
CA TRP A 23 4.54 4.64 4.11
C TRP A 23 3.62 5.59 3.37
N ARG A 24 3.82 6.88 3.60
CA ARG A 24 3.08 7.94 2.91
C ARG A 24 4.00 8.57 1.88
N PHE A 25 3.51 8.65 0.64
CA PHE A 25 4.21 9.39 -0.40
C PHE A 25 4.25 10.88 -0.06
N ARG A 26 5.44 11.40 0.26
CA ARG A 26 5.66 12.82 0.64
C ARG A 26 6.36 13.65 -0.43
N GLY A 27 6.66 13.07 -1.60
CA GLY A 27 7.37 13.79 -2.67
C GLY A 27 8.77 14.24 -2.25
N ALA A 28 9.60 13.32 -1.78
CA ALA A 28 10.99 13.60 -1.37
C ALA A 28 11.87 14.05 -2.56
N HIS A 29 13.12 14.46 -2.28
CA HIS A 29 14.09 14.70 -3.35
C HIS A 29 14.28 13.43 -4.20
N GLN A 30 14.36 13.59 -5.52
CA GLN A 30 14.57 12.51 -6.51
C GLN A 30 13.42 11.50 -6.68
N VAL A 31 12.16 11.89 -6.47
CA VAL A 31 11.05 11.02 -6.90
C VAL A 31 11.07 10.84 -8.43
N PRO A 32 11.06 9.59 -8.95
CA PRO A 32 10.96 9.33 -10.37
C PRO A 32 9.50 9.44 -10.84
N PHE A 33 8.97 10.67 -10.87
CA PHE A 33 7.56 10.93 -11.20
C PHE A 33 7.16 10.38 -12.58
N ASP A 34 8.00 10.56 -13.60
CA ASP A 34 7.75 10.00 -14.93
C ASP A 34 7.57 8.48 -14.88
N SER A 35 8.46 7.79 -14.16
CA SER A 35 8.38 6.35 -13.96
C SER A 35 7.13 5.92 -13.20
N LEU A 36 6.76 6.65 -12.14
CA LEU A 36 5.59 6.34 -11.33
C LEU A 36 4.27 6.53 -12.10
N CYS A 37 4.18 7.59 -12.92
CA CYS A 37 2.97 7.94 -13.67
C CYS A 37 2.83 7.17 -14.99
N HIS A 38 3.94 6.75 -15.61
CA HIS A 38 3.92 6.20 -16.96
C HIS A 38 4.49 4.78 -17.08
N GLY A 39 5.15 4.26 -16.05
CA GLY A 39 5.61 2.87 -16.03
C GLY A 39 4.45 1.91 -15.83
N LEU A 40 4.30 0.92 -16.72
CA LEU A 40 3.19 -0.01 -16.70
C LEU A 40 3.51 -1.27 -15.88
N PHE A 41 2.62 -1.59 -14.94
CA PHE A 41 2.61 -2.84 -14.21
C PHE A 41 1.50 -3.74 -14.74
N VAL A 42 1.78 -5.03 -14.90
CA VAL A 42 0.75 -6.06 -14.98
C VAL A 42 0.23 -6.31 -13.57
N VAL A 43 -1.04 -5.99 -13.34
CA VAL A 43 -1.72 -6.15 -12.04
C VAL A 43 -2.57 -7.41 -12.05
N GLY A 44 -2.33 -8.31 -11.10
CA GLY A 44 -3.03 -9.59 -10.95
C GLY A 44 -2.50 -10.68 -11.89
N SER A 45 -3.28 -11.74 -12.08
CA SER A 45 -2.91 -12.89 -12.91
C SER A 45 -4.09 -13.45 -13.70
N GLY A 46 -3.79 -14.18 -14.78
CA GLY A 46 -4.78 -14.84 -15.62
C GLY A 46 -5.73 -13.86 -16.34
N ARG A 47 -6.99 -14.27 -16.51
CA ARG A 47 -8.00 -13.55 -17.32
C ARG A 47 -8.40 -12.17 -16.80
N PHE A 48 -8.01 -11.82 -15.58
CA PHE A 48 -8.35 -10.56 -14.93
C PHE A 48 -7.14 -9.62 -14.78
N ALA A 49 -6.00 -9.98 -15.37
CA ALA A 49 -4.84 -9.12 -15.39
C ALA A 49 -5.10 -7.86 -16.23
N PHE A 50 -4.58 -6.72 -15.78
CA PHE A 50 -4.67 -5.45 -16.50
C PHE A 50 -3.39 -4.63 -16.31
N LEU A 51 -3.17 -3.66 -17.21
CA LEU A 51 -2.04 -2.74 -17.11
C LEU A 51 -2.43 -1.49 -16.32
N SER A 52 -1.55 -1.05 -15.43
CA SER A 52 -1.75 0.17 -14.65
C SER A 52 -0.42 0.81 -14.27
N PRO A 53 -0.33 2.15 -14.22
CA PRO A 53 0.75 2.82 -13.52
C PRO A 53 0.63 2.64 -12.00
N ALA A 54 1.72 2.89 -11.29
CA ALA A 54 1.73 2.91 -9.82
C ALA A 54 1.09 4.20 -9.27
N LEU A 55 1.31 5.34 -9.93
CA LEU A 55 0.74 6.63 -9.55
C LEU A 55 -0.22 7.11 -10.62
N GLU A 56 -1.44 7.45 -10.22
CA GLU A 56 -2.46 8.01 -11.10
C GLU A 56 -2.85 9.40 -10.63
N GLU A 57 -2.86 10.37 -11.54
CA GLU A 57 -3.43 11.68 -11.28
C GLU A 57 -4.94 11.64 -11.46
N THR A 58 -5.67 12.04 -10.43
CA THR A 58 -7.13 12.11 -10.44
C THR A 58 -7.59 13.53 -10.10
N ASN A 59 -8.85 13.83 -10.36
CA ASN A 59 -9.49 15.07 -9.91
C ASN A 59 -9.44 15.28 -8.38
N ARG A 60 -9.18 14.22 -7.59
CA ARG A 60 -9.02 14.26 -6.13
C ARG A 60 -7.57 14.23 -5.67
N GLY A 61 -6.63 14.53 -6.58
CA GLY A 61 -5.20 14.43 -6.34
C GLY A 61 -4.62 13.10 -6.80
N ARG A 62 -3.43 12.78 -6.30
CA ARG A 62 -2.66 11.60 -6.72
C ARG A 62 -3.09 10.36 -5.94
N LYS A 63 -3.28 9.24 -6.64
CA LYS A 63 -3.55 7.93 -6.04
C LYS A 63 -2.36 7.02 -6.31
N LEU A 64 -1.69 6.60 -5.25
CA LEU A 64 -0.60 5.65 -5.34
C LEU A 64 -1.13 4.24 -5.05
N ARG A 65 -0.82 3.29 -5.93
CA ARG A 65 -1.08 1.86 -5.79
C ARG A 65 0.22 1.10 -6.02
N TYR A 66 0.57 0.23 -5.09
CA TYR A 66 1.69 -0.67 -5.26
C TYR A 66 1.56 -1.86 -4.33
N ASP A 67 1.70 -3.05 -4.90
CA ASP A 67 1.88 -4.29 -4.15
C ASP A 67 2.84 -5.17 -4.95
N PRO A 68 4.08 -5.39 -4.46
CA PRO A 68 5.10 -6.14 -5.20
C PRO A 68 4.72 -7.62 -5.42
N THR A 69 3.69 -8.13 -4.73
CA THR A 69 3.23 -9.51 -4.90
C THR A 69 2.24 -9.69 -6.04
N VAL A 70 1.53 -8.63 -6.43
CA VAL A 70 0.50 -8.69 -7.49
C VAL A 70 0.71 -7.67 -8.61
N MET A 71 1.66 -6.76 -8.49
CA MET A 71 2.04 -5.80 -9.52
C MET A 71 3.43 -6.14 -10.06
N VAL A 72 3.49 -6.67 -11.28
CA VAL A 72 4.74 -7.05 -11.95
C VAL A 72 5.13 -5.95 -12.95
N PRO A 73 6.36 -5.40 -12.88
CA PRO A 73 6.84 -4.43 -13.87
C PRO A 73 6.81 -4.98 -15.29
N ALA A 74 6.28 -4.22 -16.26
CA ALA A 74 6.19 -4.62 -17.66
C ALA A 74 7.11 -3.82 -18.60
N ASP A 75 7.69 -2.71 -18.11
CA ASP A 75 8.59 -1.86 -18.88
C ASP A 75 9.70 -1.25 -18.00
N ALA A 76 10.68 -0.58 -18.63
CA ALA A 76 11.83 0.01 -17.94
C ALA A 76 11.44 1.08 -16.91
N ARG A 77 10.36 1.84 -17.16
CA ARG A 77 9.86 2.84 -16.23
C ARG A 77 9.23 2.17 -15.01
N ALA A 78 8.47 1.10 -15.20
CA ALA A 78 7.88 0.32 -14.13
C ALA A 78 8.95 -0.34 -13.25
N HIS A 79 10.06 -0.80 -13.84
CA HIS A 79 11.21 -1.31 -13.08
C HIS A 79 11.80 -0.22 -12.17
N ALA A 80 12.09 0.96 -12.71
CA ALA A 80 12.60 2.08 -11.91
C ALA A 80 11.61 2.53 -10.81
N ALA A 81 10.31 2.51 -11.11
CA ALA A 81 9.27 2.79 -10.13
C ALA A 81 9.22 1.74 -9.01
N ALA A 82 9.34 0.45 -9.36
CA ALA A 82 9.35 -0.65 -8.39
C ALA A 82 10.57 -0.59 -7.48
N GLU A 83 11.76 -0.30 -8.02
CA GLU A 83 12.98 -0.08 -7.24
C GLU A 83 12.77 1.03 -6.22
N TYR A 84 12.33 2.22 -6.66
CA TYR A 84 12.04 3.33 -5.77
C TYR A 84 11.03 3.00 -4.66
N LEU A 85 9.94 2.30 -5.00
CA LEU A 85 8.89 1.94 -4.04
C LEU A 85 9.33 0.82 -3.08
N ASN A 86 10.21 -0.07 -3.51
CA ASN A 86 10.81 -1.08 -2.65
C ASN A 86 11.80 -0.45 -1.67
N ASP A 87 12.63 0.49 -2.13
CA ASP A 87 13.57 1.22 -1.30
C ASP A 87 12.85 2.08 -0.25
N ALA A 88 11.74 2.74 -0.65
CA ALA A 88 10.89 3.52 0.23
C ALA A 88 10.37 2.73 1.46
N ARG A 89 10.38 1.39 1.43
CA ARG A 89 10.03 0.55 2.56
C ARG A 89 10.94 0.78 3.78
N SER A 90 12.20 1.17 3.59
CA SER A 90 13.12 1.48 4.70
C SER A 90 12.66 2.67 5.53
N ASP A 91 11.93 3.60 4.91
CA ASP A 91 11.47 4.84 5.52
C ASP A 91 10.04 4.71 6.08
N ALA A 92 9.47 3.50 6.08
CA ALA A 92 8.13 3.27 6.57
C ALA A 92 8.03 3.46 8.09
N PHE A 93 6.97 4.15 8.53
CA PHE A 93 6.63 4.27 9.94
C PHE A 93 6.06 2.95 10.45
N ALA A 94 6.66 2.39 11.50
CA ALA A 94 6.21 1.16 12.14
C ALA A 94 5.18 1.49 13.24
N PHE A 95 3.88 1.33 12.93
CA PHE A 95 2.82 1.42 13.93
C PHE A 95 2.84 0.18 14.82
N ARG A 96 3.05 0.38 16.13
CA ARG A 96 3.11 -0.68 17.13
C ARG A 96 1.74 -0.87 17.78
N TRP A 97 1.30 -2.12 17.85
CA TRP A 97 0.06 -2.53 18.51
C TRP A 97 0.35 -2.80 19.99
N SER A 98 0.70 -1.76 20.76
CA SER A 98 1.11 -1.92 22.17
C SER A 98 -0.06 -2.00 23.14
N GLU A 99 -1.21 -1.45 22.77
CA GLU A 99 -2.40 -1.38 23.64
C GLU A 99 -3.51 -2.32 23.15
N PRO A 100 -4.30 -2.93 24.05
CA PRO A 100 -5.56 -3.57 23.72
C PRO A 100 -6.53 -2.62 23.02
N ASP A 101 -7.50 -3.18 22.29
CA ASP A 101 -8.57 -2.44 21.60
C ASP A 101 -8.09 -1.30 20.69
N SER A 102 -6.86 -1.43 20.17
CA SER A 102 -6.27 -0.44 19.29
C SER A 102 -6.95 -0.43 17.92
N ILE A 103 -7.05 0.75 17.34
CA ILE A 103 -7.62 0.97 16.00
C ILE A 103 -6.61 1.75 15.17
N LEU A 104 -6.30 1.25 13.96
CA LEU A 104 -5.53 1.93 12.96
C LEU A 104 -6.40 2.21 11.72
N VAL A 105 -6.57 3.48 11.39
CA VAL A 105 -7.29 3.94 10.21
C VAL A 105 -6.28 4.37 9.14
N ILE A 106 -6.39 3.78 7.95
CA ILE A 106 -5.45 4.00 6.84
C ILE A 106 -6.22 4.58 5.66
N ASP A 107 -5.81 5.76 5.21
CA ASP A 107 -6.17 6.29 3.89
C ASP A 107 -5.43 5.50 2.80
N ASN A 108 -6.12 4.53 2.22
CA ASN A 108 -5.54 3.56 1.29
C ASN A 108 -5.27 4.16 -0.11
N ARG A 109 -5.55 5.45 -0.32
CA ARG A 109 -5.21 6.17 -1.56
C ARG A 109 -3.87 6.89 -1.48
N SER A 110 -3.43 7.25 -0.27
CA SER A 110 -2.22 8.05 -0.05
C SER A 110 -1.15 7.35 0.79
N VAL A 111 -1.50 6.23 1.43
CA VAL A 111 -0.62 5.44 2.29
C VAL A 111 -0.52 4.00 1.78
N LEU A 112 0.71 3.59 1.44
CA LEU A 112 1.05 2.19 1.29
C LEU A 112 1.18 1.56 2.67
N HIS A 113 0.68 0.34 2.84
CA HIS A 113 0.80 -0.38 4.08
C HIS A 113 1.24 -1.82 3.84
N GLY A 114 1.99 -2.37 4.79
CA GLY A 114 2.47 -3.74 4.71
C GLY A 114 2.78 -4.30 6.08
N ARG A 115 2.89 -5.62 6.16
CA ARG A 115 3.36 -6.30 7.37
C ARG A 115 4.89 -6.23 7.41
N ALA A 116 5.47 -6.00 8.59
CA ALA A 116 6.88 -6.29 8.80
C ALA A 116 7.15 -7.79 8.60
N ALA A 117 8.38 -8.18 8.30
CA ALA A 117 8.74 -9.61 8.31
C ALA A 117 8.40 -10.17 9.70
N LEU A 118 7.72 -11.31 9.75
CA LEU A 118 7.40 -11.97 11.00
C LEU A 118 8.72 -12.34 11.68
N ALA A 119 8.91 -11.93 12.94
CA ALA A 119 9.90 -12.58 13.79
C ALA A 119 9.40 -14.00 14.07
N GLU A 120 10.29 -14.99 14.08
CA GLU A 120 9.95 -16.36 14.50
C GLU A 120 9.26 -16.31 15.87
N GLY A 121 8.03 -16.82 15.94
CA GLY A 121 7.23 -16.89 17.18
C GLY A 121 5.91 -16.10 17.18
N ASP A 122 5.64 -15.23 16.22
CA ASP A 122 4.39 -14.43 16.19
C ASP A 122 3.24 -15.14 15.42
N MET A 123 2.88 -16.33 15.89
CA MET A 123 1.77 -17.14 15.32
C MET A 123 0.39 -16.73 15.89
N GLY A 124 0.35 -15.79 16.85
CA GLY A 124 -0.86 -15.42 17.59
C GLY A 124 -1.51 -14.09 17.17
N ARG A 125 -0.90 -13.34 16.25
CA ARG A 125 -1.44 -12.04 15.84
C ARG A 125 -2.80 -12.18 15.15
N GLN A 126 -3.84 -11.61 15.76
CA GLN A 126 -5.17 -11.49 15.18
C GLN A 126 -5.51 -10.02 14.98
N LEU A 127 -5.55 -9.60 13.71
CA LEU A 127 -6.11 -8.31 13.33
C LEU A 127 -7.39 -8.52 12.54
N THR A 128 -8.41 -7.74 12.85
CA THR A 128 -9.60 -7.65 12.01
C THR A 128 -9.43 -6.52 11.01
N ARG A 129 -9.71 -6.78 9.73
CA ARG A 129 -9.59 -5.81 8.64
C ARG A 129 -10.98 -5.46 8.10
N HIS A 130 -11.32 -4.18 8.18
CA HIS A 130 -12.51 -3.62 7.56
C HIS A 130 -12.12 -2.76 6.36
N ALA A 131 -12.88 -2.89 5.27
CA ALA A 131 -12.67 -2.19 4.02
C ALA A 131 -13.86 -1.27 3.74
N PHE A 132 -13.60 0.03 3.56
CA PHE A 132 -14.63 1.02 3.31
C PHE A 132 -14.46 1.67 1.93
N TYR A 133 -15.58 1.92 1.28
CA TYR A 133 -15.68 2.55 -0.03
C TYR A 133 -16.45 3.86 0.13
N LEU A 134 -15.79 4.97 -0.16
CA LEU A 134 -16.40 6.28 -0.06
C LEU A 134 -17.18 6.57 -1.36
N PRO A 135 -18.39 7.14 -1.24
CA PRO A 135 -19.17 7.54 -2.40
C PRO A 135 -18.38 8.54 -3.26
N GLU A 136 -18.59 8.46 -4.56
CA GLU A 136 -18.10 9.50 -5.46
C GLU A 136 -18.98 10.73 -5.23
N GLU A 137 -18.48 11.71 -4.48
CA GLU A 137 -19.02 13.09 -4.51
C GLU A 137 -19.25 13.52 -5.97
N SER A 138 -20.52 13.83 -6.25
CA SER A 138 -21.10 14.30 -7.50
C SER A 138 -20.71 15.73 -7.83
#